data_AF-A0A496L4J9-F1
#
_entry.id   AF-A0A496L4J9-F1
#
_cell.length_a   1.000
_cell.length_b   1.000
_cell.length_c   1.000
_cell.angle_alpha   90.00
_cell.angle_beta   90.00
_cell.angle_gamma   90.00
#
_symmetry.space_group_name_H-M   'P 1'
#
loop_
_entity.id
_entity.type
_entity.pdbx_description
1 polymer ?
#
loop_
_entity_poly.entity_id
_entity_poly.type
_entity_poly.pdbx_seq_one_letter_code
_entity_poly.pdbx_strand_id
1 'polypeptide(L)'
;HSNISSIVDVFRKNDYRTVFLIGNAEFSGTRSILTTFHFDEIVDYLWASDTCLLTDVGLHDRDLFALAKTKIEEQLRRGKPFFMFISTTDSHFPDGILDPKMQGIVAPCKNGFDFCVSVLDYVVGDFIDYLRRRRVIDNTTVFLYPDHLKMGTPPTCGDPNDRRLYVISNSVSLPKPQKRLYQIDIPHIILQGAGVRHNLRFLTDYIADDDKSLWIEQHLTPLTEINTSGIVRNSNILVEGDSVTSTRGAIVQ
;
A
#
# COMPACT_ATOMS: atom_id res chain seq x y z
N HIS A 1 -23.24 -2.59 3.74
CA HIS A 1 -21.84 -2.47 4.16
C HIS A 1 -21.21 -3.85 4.20
N SER A 2 -20.02 -4.02 3.64
CA SER A 2 -19.33 -5.32 3.60
C SER A 2 -18.60 -5.55 4.93
N ASN A 3 -18.69 -6.77 5.49
CA ASN A 3 -18.04 -7.14 6.77
C ASN A 3 -16.66 -7.77 6.55
N ILE A 4 -15.85 -7.21 5.65
CA ILE A 4 -14.49 -7.72 5.41
C ILE A 4 -13.60 -7.24 6.54
N SER A 5 -13.19 -8.15 7.41
CA SER A 5 -12.21 -7.83 8.45
C SER A 5 -10.83 -7.64 7.84
N SER A 6 -10.12 -6.63 8.32
CA SER A 6 -8.78 -6.25 7.85
C SER A 6 -7.84 -5.96 9.01
N ILE A 7 -6.56 -5.78 8.71
CA ILE A 7 -5.57 -5.31 9.69
C ILE A 7 -5.96 -3.95 10.31
N VAL A 8 -6.69 -3.12 9.55
CA VAL A 8 -7.16 -1.80 10.01
C VAL A 8 -8.11 -1.95 11.19
N ASP A 9 -9.00 -2.96 11.18
CA ASP A 9 -9.90 -3.24 12.30
C ASP A 9 -9.14 -3.58 13.58
N VAL A 10 -8.03 -4.31 13.47
CA VAL A 10 -7.17 -4.65 14.60
C VAL A 10 -6.57 -3.39 15.22
N PHE A 11 -5.99 -2.53 14.40
CA PHE A 11 -5.41 -1.27 14.86
C PHE A 11 -6.46 -0.36 15.52
N ARG A 12 -7.60 -0.16 14.85
CA ARG A 12 -8.71 0.66 15.38
C ARG A 12 -9.23 0.14 16.72
N LYS A 13 -9.44 -1.18 16.86
CA LYS A 13 -9.88 -1.81 18.12
C LYS A 13 -8.87 -1.65 19.26
N ASN A 14 -7.61 -1.34 18.94
CA ASN A 14 -6.55 -1.04 19.90
C ASN A 14 -6.30 0.49 20.06
N ASP A 15 -7.26 1.34 19.70
CA ASP A 15 -7.21 2.83 19.83
C ASP A 15 -6.15 3.51 18.93
N TYR A 16 -5.70 2.85 17.87
CA TYR A 16 -4.84 3.46 16.86
C TYR A 16 -5.70 4.28 15.90
N ARG A 17 -5.25 5.50 15.56
CA ARG A 17 -5.73 6.20 14.36
C ARG A 17 -5.06 5.61 13.13
N THR A 18 -5.83 5.29 12.10
CA THR A 18 -5.32 4.71 10.86
C THR A 18 -5.28 5.74 9.74
N VAL A 19 -4.07 6.00 9.21
CA VAL A 19 -3.82 7.01 8.18
C VAL A 19 -3.21 6.33 6.96
N PHE A 20 -3.82 6.50 5.80
CA PHE A 20 -3.27 6.04 4.52
C PHE A 20 -2.81 7.24 3.69
N LEU A 21 -1.61 7.18 3.11
CA LEU A 21 -1.05 8.21 2.25
C LEU A 21 -0.75 7.61 0.88
N ILE A 22 -1.19 8.26 -0.19
CA ILE A 22 -0.90 7.86 -1.58
C ILE A 22 -0.97 9.07 -2.52
N GLY A 23 -0.30 9.02 -3.67
CA GLY A 23 -0.37 10.12 -4.65
C GLY A 23 -1.80 10.43 -5.11
N ASN A 24 -2.56 9.42 -5.52
CA ASN A 24 -3.95 9.54 -5.97
C ASN A 24 -4.77 8.31 -5.56
N ALA A 25 -5.70 8.50 -4.63
CA ALA A 25 -6.55 7.40 -4.16
C ALA A 25 -7.80 7.15 -5.04
N GLU A 26 -8.10 7.96 -6.05
CA GLU A 26 -9.22 7.69 -6.98
C GLU A 26 -8.88 6.59 -8.00
N PHE A 27 -7.59 6.28 -8.17
CA PHE A 27 -7.14 5.29 -9.13
C PHE A 27 -7.38 3.85 -8.65
N SER A 28 -7.72 2.95 -9.57
CA SER A 28 -7.87 1.49 -9.34
C SER A 28 -8.86 1.10 -8.21
N GLY A 29 -9.84 1.96 -7.89
CA GLY A 29 -10.77 1.70 -6.79
C GLY A 29 -10.13 1.78 -5.39
N THR A 30 -8.94 2.38 -5.28
CA THR A 30 -8.18 2.48 -4.03
C THR A 30 -8.98 3.14 -2.92
N ARG A 31 -9.65 4.27 -3.20
CA ARG A 31 -10.51 4.93 -2.20
C ARG A 31 -11.61 4.01 -1.70
N SER A 32 -12.27 3.28 -2.61
CA SER A 32 -13.37 2.39 -2.27
C SER A 32 -12.92 1.30 -1.30
N ILE A 33 -11.75 0.68 -1.55
CA ILE A 33 -11.22 -0.36 -0.65
C ILE A 33 -10.76 0.23 0.69
N LEU A 34 -10.09 1.39 0.70
CA LEU A 34 -9.66 2.06 1.94
C LEU A 34 -10.85 2.48 2.81
N THR A 35 -11.93 2.95 2.17
CA THR A 35 -13.18 3.30 2.84
C THR A 35 -13.88 2.06 3.39
N THR A 36 -13.87 0.97 2.62
CA THR A 36 -14.41 -0.33 3.05
C THR A 36 -13.67 -0.89 4.26
N PHE A 37 -12.35 -0.68 4.35
CA PHE A 37 -11.54 -1.06 5.52
C PHE A 37 -11.53 -0.02 6.64
N HIS A 38 -12.31 1.06 6.52
CA HIS A 38 -12.50 2.03 7.59
C HIS A 38 -11.20 2.73 8.05
N PHE A 39 -10.32 3.10 7.11
CA PHE A 39 -9.24 4.04 7.43
C PHE A 39 -9.83 5.35 8.00
N ASP A 40 -9.27 5.85 9.11
CA ASP A 40 -9.72 7.12 9.71
C ASP A 40 -9.43 8.31 8.81
N GLU A 41 -8.33 8.25 8.07
CA GLU A 41 -7.90 9.30 7.17
C GLU A 41 -7.21 8.71 5.94
N ILE A 42 -7.60 9.20 4.76
CA ILE A 42 -6.94 8.94 3.49
C ILE A 42 -6.37 10.28 3.05
N VAL A 43 -5.06 10.37 2.84
CA VAL A 43 -4.34 11.57 2.44
C VAL A 43 -3.81 11.34 1.02
N ASP A 44 -4.17 12.23 0.11
CA ASP A 44 -3.74 12.19 -1.28
C ASP A 44 -3.53 13.59 -1.86
N TYR A 45 -3.50 13.72 -3.19
CA TYR A 45 -3.34 14.99 -3.88
C TYR A 45 -4.33 16.09 -3.45
N LEU A 46 -5.48 15.78 -2.83
CA LEU A 46 -6.38 16.81 -2.28
C LEU A 46 -5.77 17.56 -1.08
N TRP A 47 -4.72 17.02 -0.47
CA TRP A 47 -3.94 17.65 0.59
C TRP A 47 -2.69 18.37 0.07
N ALA A 48 -2.49 18.39 -1.26
CA ALA A 48 -1.38 19.08 -1.89
C ALA A 48 -1.47 20.59 -1.64
N SER A 49 -0.33 21.22 -1.36
CA SER A 49 -0.21 22.67 -1.48
C SER A 49 0.01 23.07 -2.93
N ASP A 50 -0.21 24.35 -3.27
CA ASP A 50 -0.01 24.89 -4.63
C ASP A 50 1.42 24.72 -5.17
N THR A 51 2.39 24.43 -4.30
CA THR A 51 3.78 24.17 -4.69
C THR A 51 4.03 22.72 -5.10
N CYS A 52 3.11 21.79 -4.85
CA CYS A 52 3.23 20.39 -5.25
C CYS A 52 3.10 20.25 -6.76
N LEU A 53 3.88 19.33 -7.34
CA LEU A 53 3.74 19.00 -8.76
C LEU A 53 2.88 17.72 -8.85
N LEU A 54 1.72 17.83 -9.50
CA LEU A 54 0.81 16.70 -9.70
C LEU A 54 1.08 16.02 -11.03
N THR A 55 0.96 14.70 -11.02
CA THR A 55 1.08 13.81 -12.17
C THR A 55 -0.24 13.06 -12.39
N ASP A 56 -0.35 12.29 -13.46
CA ASP A 56 -1.55 11.46 -13.72
C ASP A 56 -1.80 10.41 -12.62
N VAL A 57 -0.76 10.01 -11.88
CA VAL A 57 -0.86 9.09 -10.73
C VAL A 57 -0.88 9.83 -9.38
N GLY A 58 -0.92 11.17 -9.39
CA GLY A 58 -1.02 12.02 -8.22
C GLY A 58 0.31 12.64 -7.78
N LEU A 59 0.52 12.74 -6.47
CA LEU A 59 1.73 13.33 -5.88
C LEU A 59 2.99 12.54 -6.23
N HIS A 60 4.08 13.27 -6.47
CA HIS A 60 5.42 12.69 -6.39
C HIS A 60 5.75 12.20 -4.99
N ASP A 61 6.61 11.19 -4.89
CA ASP A 61 7.00 10.57 -3.61
C ASP A 61 7.62 11.60 -2.66
N ARG A 62 8.38 12.56 -3.18
CA ARG A 62 8.92 13.66 -2.36
C ARG A 62 7.81 14.46 -1.67
N ASP A 63 6.77 14.84 -2.40
CA ASP A 63 5.66 15.63 -1.86
C ASP A 63 4.80 14.77 -0.92
N LEU A 64 4.62 13.48 -1.25
CA LEU A 64 3.98 12.49 -0.39
C LEU A 64 4.68 12.35 0.97
N PHE A 65 6.02 12.24 0.99
CA PHE A 65 6.79 12.16 2.23
C PHE A 65 6.83 13.50 3.00
N ALA A 66 6.72 14.64 2.33
CA ALA A 66 6.52 15.93 3.01
C ALA A 66 5.17 15.96 3.75
N LEU A 67 4.09 15.47 3.14
CA LEU A 67 2.79 15.31 3.81
C LEU A 67 2.87 14.27 4.94
N ALA A 68 3.61 13.18 4.76
CA ALA A 68 3.83 12.19 5.82
C ALA A 68 4.44 12.82 7.07
N LYS A 69 5.44 13.69 6.94
CA LYS A 69 6.03 14.44 8.07
C LYS A 69 5.00 15.32 8.77
N THR A 70 4.16 16.05 8.03
CA THR A 70 3.05 16.82 8.60
C THR A 70 2.09 15.93 9.38
N LYS A 71 1.73 14.76 8.83
CA LYS A 71 0.84 13.81 9.49
C LYS A 71 1.45 13.21 10.75
N ILE A 72 2.77 12.98 10.79
CA ILE A 72 3.49 12.58 12.01
C ILE A 72 3.33 13.64 13.11
N GLU A 73 3.49 14.93 12.81
CA GLU A 73 3.30 16.00 13.81
C GLU A 73 1.85 16.09 14.30
N GLU A 74 0.86 15.80 13.46
CA GLU A 74 -0.53 15.63 13.91
C GLU A 74 -0.68 14.43 14.87
N GLN A 75 -0.02 13.31 14.61
CA GLN A 75 -0.10 12.14 15.48
C GLN A 75 0.58 12.41 16.83
N LEU A 76 1.74 13.06 16.83
CA LEU A 76 2.46 13.45 18.04
C LEU A 76 1.62 14.36 18.93
N ARG A 77 0.93 15.36 18.36
CA ARG A 77 0.02 16.24 19.11
C ARG A 77 -1.17 15.49 19.71
N ARG A 78 -1.66 14.43 19.06
CA ARG A 78 -2.75 13.61 19.60
C ARG A 78 -2.29 12.78 20.81
N GLY A 79 -1.02 12.40 20.89
CA GLY A 79 -0.48 11.62 22.01
C GLY A 79 -1.07 10.20 22.12
N LYS A 80 -1.61 9.67 21.02
CA LYS A 80 -2.22 8.33 20.92
C LYS A 80 -1.53 7.51 19.83
N PRO A 81 -1.59 6.17 19.88
CA PRO A 81 -0.98 5.32 18.86
C PRO A 81 -1.59 5.59 17.47
N PHE A 82 -0.82 5.27 16.44
CA PHE A 82 -1.22 5.43 15.05
C PHE A 82 -0.68 4.30 14.19
N PHE A 83 -1.41 3.97 13.13
CA PHE A 83 -0.97 3.11 12.05
C PHE A 83 -0.96 3.96 10.79
N MET A 84 0.22 4.16 10.20
CA MET A 84 0.41 4.97 9.00
C MET A 84 0.91 4.08 7.88
N PHE A 85 0.21 4.08 6.75
CA PHE A 85 0.59 3.39 5.53
C PHE A 85 0.91 4.42 4.46
N ILE A 86 2.09 4.36 3.85
CA ILE A 86 2.51 5.27 2.78
C ILE A 86 2.73 4.43 1.51
N SER A 87 1.98 4.71 0.46
CA SER A 87 2.04 4.03 -0.83
C SER A 87 2.67 4.94 -1.87
N THR A 88 3.88 4.59 -2.30
CA THR A 88 4.70 5.36 -3.24
C THR A 88 4.36 5.01 -4.70
N THR A 89 4.59 5.95 -5.62
CA THR A 89 4.14 5.81 -7.02
C THR A 89 5.17 6.21 -8.07
N ASP A 90 6.23 6.95 -7.76
CA ASP A 90 7.12 7.49 -8.82
C ASP A 90 7.87 6.39 -9.58
N SER A 91 8.15 5.24 -8.97
CA SER A 91 8.75 4.08 -9.66
C SER A 91 7.75 3.28 -10.51
N HIS A 92 6.67 3.88 -10.99
CA HIS A 92 5.68 3.18 -11.82
C HIS A 92 6.26 2.75 -13.18
N PHE A 93 5.79 1.61 -13.71
CA PHE A 93 6.14 1.16 -15.06
C PHE A 93 5.67 2.16 -16.14
N PRO A 94 6.37 2.33 -17.28
CA PRO A 94 7.59 1.63 -17.70
C PRO A 94 8.91 2.19 -17.15
N ASP A 95 9.02 3.51 -17.09
CA ASP A 95 10.28 4.24 -16.91
C ASP A 95 10.26 5.18 -15.69
N GLY A 96 9.29 5.03 -14.79
CA GLY A 96 9.09 5.92 -13.66
C GLY A 96 8.52 7.29 -14.06
N ILE A 97 8.26 8.11 -13.06
CA ILE A 97 7.65 9.44 -13.18
C ILE A 97 8.61 10.44 -12.53
N LEU A 98 9.35 11.16 -13.38
CA LEU A 98 10.45 12.00 -12.94
C LEU A 98 9.95 13.24 -12.19
N ASP A 99 10.38 13.42 -10.94
CA ASP A 99 10.27 14.71 -10.26
C ASP A 99 11.44 15.61 -10.69
N PRO A 100 11.23 16.65 -11.52
CA PRO A 100 12.29 17.55 -11.96
C PRO A 100 12.94 18.30 -10.78
N LYS A 101 12.23 18.46 -9.67
CA LYS A 101 12.76 19.14 -8.49
C LYS A 101 13.71 18.26 -7.67
N MET A 102 13.86 16.98 -8.01
CA MET A 102 14.88 16.08 -7.44
C MET A 102 16.18 16.06 -8.25
N GLN A 103 16.22 16.74 -9.41
CA GLN A 103 17.45 16.88 -10.19
C GLN A 103 18.50 17.68 -9.41
N GLY A 104 19.71 17.13 -9.30
CA GLY A 104 20.79 17.72 -8.51
C GLY A 104 20.70 17.45 -7.01
N ILE A 105 19.59 16.89 -6.51
CA ILE A 105 19.47 16.35 -5.14
C ILE A 105 19.95 14.90 -5.14
N VAL A 106 19.47 14.09 -6.08
CA VAL A 106 19.97 12.73 -6.32
C VAL A 106 20.90 12.70 -7.53
N ALA A 107 21.82 11.73 -7.53
CA ALA A 107 22.77 11.57 -8.63
C ALA A 107 22.04 11.21 -9.95
N PRO A 108 22.53 11.68 -11.11
CA PRO A 108 22.00 11.26 -12.41
C PRO A 108 22.06 9.74 -12.59
N CYS A 109 21.04 9.18 -13.21
CA CYS A 109 20.93 7.74 -13.48
C CYS A 109 20.84 7.45 -14.99
N LYS A 110 21.06 6.19 -15.38
CA LYS A 110 21.08 5.76 -16.79
C LYS A 110 19.70 5.83 -17.46
N ASN A 111 18.64 5.69 -16.67
CA ASN A 111 17.26 5.71 -17.13
C ASN A 111 16.36 6.34 -16.06
N GLY A 112 15.12 6.63 -16.43
CA GLY A 112 14.18 7.31 -15.54
C GLY A 112 13.74 6.47 -14.34
N PHE A 113 13.64 5.15 -14.50
CA PHE A 113 13.22 4.26 -13.43
C PHE A 113 14.26 4.22 -12.32
N ASP A 114 15.53 4.03 -12.67
CA ASP A 114 16.66 4.05 -11.72
C ASP A 114 16.77 5.42 -11.02
N PHE A 115 16.44 6.51 -11.71
CA PHE A 115 16.34 7.84 -11.09
C PHE A 115 15.22 7.89 -10.05
N CYS A 116 14.03 7.38 -10.37
CA CYS A 116 12.90 7.32 -9.43
C CYS A 116 13.21 6.43 -8.21
N VAL A 117 13.90 5.31 -8.40
CA VAL A 117 14.38 4.46 -7.29
C VAL A 117 15.36 5.23 -6.41
N SER A 118 16.28 6.01 -7.00
CA SER A 118 17.22 6.84 -6.25
C SER A 118 16.51 7.98 -5.49
N VAL A 119 15.47 8.57 -6.08
CA VAL A 119 14.59 9.52 -5.39
C VAL A 119 13.90 8.87 -4.21
N LEU A 120 13.31 7.69 -4.41
CA LEU A 120 12.63 6.95 -3.36
C LEU A 120 13.56 6.61 -2.18
N ASP A 121 14.77 6.11 -2.47
CA ASP A 121 15.80 5.85 -1.45
C ASP A 121 16.12 7.12 -0.64
N TYR A 122 16.35 8.24 -1.32
CA TYR A 122 16.63 9.52 -0.67
C TYR A 122 15.49 9.99 0.24
N VAL A 123 14.24 10.01 -0.25
CA VAL A 123 13.10 10.53 0.52
C VAL A 123 12.70 9.62 1.68
N VAL A 124 12.86 8.30 1.53
CA VAL A 124 12.71 7.34 2.64
C VAL A 124 13.79 7.57 3.69
N GLY A 125 15.05 7.72 3.29
CA GLY A 125 16.15 8.04 4.21
C GLY A 125 15.90 9.31 5.02
N ASP A 126 15.53 10.41 4.34
CA ASP A 126 15.18 11.67 4.98
C ASP A 126 13.95 11.56 5.90
N PHE A 127 12.95 10.74 5.55
CA PHE A 127 11.82 10.45 6.43
C PHE A 127 12.24 9.69 7.68
N ILE A 128 13.06 8.64 7.57
CA ILE A 128 13.58 7.89 8.72
C ILE A 128 14.43 8.79 9.62
N ASP A 129 15.28 9.65 9.05
CA ASP A 129 16.07 10.61 9.82
C ASP A 129 15.19 11.66 10.50
N TYR A 130 14.09 12.07 9.86
CA TYR A 130 13.09 12.91 10.50
C TYR A 130 12.45 12.22 11.71
N LEU A 131 12.03 10.95 11.58
CA LEU A 131 11.48 10.18 12.70
C LEU A 131 12.48 10.05 13.86
N ARG A 132 13.77 9.88 13.56
CA ARG A 132 14.86 9.87 14.56
C ARG A 132 14.99 11.22 15.26
N ARG A 133 15.08 12.33 14.51
CA ARG A 133 15.19 13.69 15.07
C ARG A 133 14.01 14.06 15.97
N ARG A 134 12.81 13.57 15.63
CA ARG A 134 11.58 13.78 16.41
C ARG A 134 11.37 12.75 17.51
N ARG A 135 12.30 11.80 17.69
CA ARG A 135 12.21 10.67 18.65
C ARG A 135 10.94 9.82 18.48
N VAL A 136 10.33 9.85 17.30
CA VAL A 136 9.15 9.05 16.96
C VAL A 136 9.55 7.60 16.78
N ILE A 137 10.73 7.36 16.21
CA ILE A 137 11.24 6.03 15.89
C ILE A 137 11.42 5.15 17.13
N ASP A 138 11.65 5.75 18.31
CA ASP A 138 11.90 5.06 19.58
C ASP A 138 10.70 4.18 20.01
N ASN A 139 9.49 4.53 19.57
CA ASN A 139 8.25 3.81 19.85
C ASN A 139 7.43 3.54 18.57
N THR A 140 8.10 3.44 17.42
CA THR A 140 7.44 3.16 16.14
C THR A 140 8.13 2.01 15.44
N THR A 141 7.36 0.98 15.12
CA THR A 141 7.82 -0.08 14.21
C THR A 141 7.57 0.35 12.77
N VAL A 142 8.64 0.35 11.97
CA VAL A 142 8.61 0.69 10.54
C VAL A 142 8.76 -0.60 9.74
N PHE A 143 7.99 -0.73 8.67
CA PHE A 143 8.09 -1.80 7.69
C PHE A 143 8.24 -1.19 6.31
N LEU A 144 9.23 -1.65 5.56
CA LEU A 144 9.48 -1.28 4.16
C LEU A 144 9.40 -2.56 3.33
N TYR A 145 8.51 -2.60 2.34
CA TYR A 145 8.36 -3.74 1.46
C TYR A 145 7.82 -3.29 0.09
N PRO A 146 8.25 -3.92 -1.02
CA PRO A 146 7.69 -3.66 -2.34
C PRO A 146 6.33 -4.33 -2.51
N ASP A 147 5.46 -3.70 -3.29
CA ASP A 147 4.17 -4.21 -3.70
C ASP A 147 4.28 -5.37 -4.71
N HIS A 148 5.25 -5.29 -5.63
CA HIS A 148 5.56 -6.36 -6.57
C HIS A 148 6.95 -6.20 -7.21
N LEU A 149 7.35 -7.18 -8.03
CA LEU A 149 8.54 -7.07 -8.87
C LEU A 149 8.27 -6.11 -10.03
N LYS A 150 9.24 -5.27 -10.42
CA LYS A 150 9.14 -4.38 -11.61
C LYS A 150 8.59 -5.12 -12.84
N MET A 151 7.57 -4.58 -13.49
CA MET A 151 7.07 -5.15 -14.74
C MET A 151 8.01 -4.82 -15.92
N GLY A 152 8.01 -5.69 -16.94
CA GLY A 152 8.84 -5.52 -18.14
C GLY A 152 10.33 -5.69 -17.87
N THR A 153 11.16 -4.81 -18.43
CA THR A 153 12.62 -4.87 -18.32
C THR A 153 13.06 -4.71 -16.86
N PRO A 154 13.89 -5.62 -16.31
CA PRO A 154 14.46 -5.47 -14.97
C PRO A 154 15.18 -4.12 -14.79
N PRO A 155 15.21 -3.58 -13.55
CA PRO A 155 15.97 -2.36 -13.29
C PRO A 155 17.45 -2.56 -13.56
N THR A 156 18.17 -1.48 -13.90
CA THR A 156 19.64 -1.56 -14.06
C THR A 156 20.37 -1.33 -12.73
N CYS A 157 19.67 -0.86 -11.71
CA CYS A 157 20.14 -0.86 -10.33
C CYS A 157 19.89 -2.24 -9.67
N GLY A 158 20.97 -2.91 -9.24
CA GLY A 158 20.92 -4.24 -8.61
C GLY A 158 21.24 -5.40 -9.55
N ASP A 159 21.12 -6.64 -9.05
CA ASP A 159 21.27 -7.85 -9.87
C ASP A 159 19.95 -8.17 -10.58
N PRO A 160 19.89 -8.09 -11.92
CA PRO A 160 18.66 -8.40 -12.67
C PRO A 160 18.23 -9.87 -12.56
N ASN A 161 19.11 -10.77 -12.11
CA ASN A 161 18.83 -12.20 -11.96
C ASN A 161 18.37 -12.57 -10.55
N ASP A 162 18.65 -11.75 -9.53
CA ASP A 162 18.25 -11.99 -8.15
C ASP A 162 17.07 -11.11 -7.73
N ARG A 163 15.90 -11.40 -8.30
CA ARG A 163 14.68 -10.61 -8.11
C ARG A 163 13.81 -11.22 -7.03
N ARG A 164 13.75 -10.59 -5.86
CA ARG A 164 12.94 -11.03 -4.72
C ARG A 164 12.22 -9.87 -4.08
N LEU A 165 11.05 -10.16 -3.51
CA LEU A 165 10.40 -9.26 -2.58
C LEU A 165 11.08 -9.39 -1.20
N TYR A 166 11.02 -8.33 -0.42
CA TYR A 166 11.65 -8.28 0.90
C TYR A 166 10.75 -7.55 1.90
N VAL A 167 11.02 -7.75 3.18
CA VAL A 167 10.51 -6.91 4.25
C VAL A 167 11.69 -6.45 5.08
N ILE A 168 11.91 -5.15 5.15
CA ILE A 168 12.90 -4.53 6.03
C ILE A 168 12.13 -3.91 7.20
N SER A 169 12.57 -4.15 8.43
CA SER A 169 11.95 -3.55 9.61
C SER A 169 12.97 -3.30 10.70
N ASN A 170 12.67 -2.33 11.57
CA ASN A 170 13.35 -2.14 12.85
C ASN A 170 12.78 -3.02 13.98
N SER A 171 11.79 -3.88 13.70
CA SER A 171 11.23 -4.81 14.71
C SER A 171 12.22 -5.91 15.06
N VAL A 172 12.41 -6.15 16.35
CA VAL A 172 13.15 -7.30 16.89
C VAL A 172 12.31 -8.59 16.93
N SER A 173 11.00 -8.48 16.68
CA SER A 173 10.03 -9.57 16.81
C SER A 173 9.66 -10.21 15.47
N LEU A 174 10.39 -9.90 14.39
CA LEU A 174 10.12 -10.49 13.09
C LEU A 174 10.24 -12.02 13.12
N PRO A 175 9.37 -12.75 12.38
CA PRO A 175 9.48 -14.19 12.28
C PRO A 175 10.85 -14.58 11.73
N LYS A 176 11.49 -15.57 12.35
CA LYS A 176 12.75 -16.12 11.82
C LYS A 176 12.47 -16.70 10.43
N PRO A 177 13.37 -16.51 9.44
CA PRO A 177 13.17 -16.94 8.05
C PRO A 177 13.29 -18.47 7.86
N GLN A 178 12.77 -19.25 8.81
CA GLN A 178 12.76 -20.72 8.76
C GLN A 178 11.79 -21.28 7.72
N LYS A 179 10.88 -20.46 7.19
CA LYS A 179 9.96 -20.79 6.09
C LYS A 179 9.93 -19.67 5.05
N ARG A 180 9.59 -20.02 3.82
CA ARG A 180 9.32 -19.08 2.73
C ARG A 180 8.15 -18.16 3.14
N LEU A 181 8.32 -16.86 2.95
CA LEU A 181 7.29 -15.85 3.23
C LEU A 181 6.56 -15.47 1.93
N TYR A 182 5.26 -15.22 2.06
CA TYR A 182 4.37 -14.81 0.97
C TYR A 182 3.75 -13.45 1.30
N GLN A 183 3.28 -12.70 0.30
CA GLN A 183 2.66 -11.39 0.55
C GLN A 183 1.42 -11.46 1.44
N ILE A 184 0.68 -12.58 1.38
CA ILE A 184 -0.46 -12.84 2.27
C ILE A 184 -0.05 -13.00 3.75
N ASP A 185 1.25 -13.10 4.06
CA ASP A 185 1.80 -13.14 5.41
C ASP A 185 2.11 -11.73 5.96
N ILE A 186 2.12 -10.70 5.11
CA ILE A 186 2.47 -9.33 5.51
C ILE A 186 1.60 -8.81 6.67
N PRO A 187 0.27 -9.01 6.70
CA PRO A 187 -0.52 -8.55 7.83
C PRO A 187 -0.09 -9.15 9.17
N HIS A 188 0.30 -10.44 9.17
CA HIS A 188 0.86 -11.10 10.33
C HIS A 188 2.22 -10.54 10.73
N ILE A 189 3.11 -10.33 9.76
CA ILE A 189 4.44 -9.75 9.99
C ILE A 189 4.29 -8.36 10.64
N ILE A 190 3.37 -7.53 10.14
CA ILE A 190 3.11 -6.18 10.67
C ILE A 190 2.55 -6.27 12.10
N LEU A 191 1.49 -7.04 12.34
CA LEU A 191 0.85 -7.12 13.65
C LEU A 191 1.78 -7.70 14.72
N GLN A 192 2.50 -8.77 14.38
CA GLN A 192 3.51 -9.37 15.27
C GLN A 192 4.66 -8.40 15.53
N GLY A 193 5.20 -7.78 14.48
CA GLY A 193 6.33 -6.87 14.60
C GLY A 193 6.01 -5.59 15.36
N ALA A 194 4.76 -5.11 15.28
CA ALA A 194 4.24 -3.97 16.04
C ALA A 194 3.78 -4.35 17.47
N GLY A 195 3.74 -5.64 17.82
CA GLY A 195 3.31 -6.10 19.14
C GLY A 195 1.82 -5.87 19.44
N VAL A 196 0.98 -5.75 18.41
CA VAL A 196 -0.46 -5.49 18.59
C VAL A 196 -1.20 -6.79 18.84
N ARG A 197 -1.98 -6.83 19.93
CA ARG A 197 -2.76 -8.02 20.28
C ARG A 197 -4.00 -8.13 19.40
N HIS A 198 -4.23 -9.32 18.85
CA HIS A 198 -5.42 -9.64 18.06
C HIS A 198 -5.77 -11.12 18.11
N ASN A 199 -7.00 -11.42 17.68
CA ASN A 199 -7.48 -12.77 17.37
C ASN A 199 -8.00 -12.86 15.92
N LEU A 200 -7.72 -11.84 15.10
CA LEU A 200 -8.07 -11.82 13.68
C LEU A 200 -7.29 -12.93 12.96
N ARG A 201 -7.97 -13.67 12.08
CA ARG A 201 -7.39 -14.64 11.16
C ARG A 201 -7.30 -14.06 9.76
N PHE A 202 -6.21 -14.34 9.06
CA PHE A 202 -5.98 -13.98 7.67
C PHE A 202 -6.03 -15.21 6.77
N LEU A 203 -6.06 -15.00 5.45
CA LEU A 203 -6.06 -16.11 4.48
C LEU A 203 -4.93 -17.11 4.75
N THR A 204 -3.74 -16.63 5.11
CA THR A 204 -2.61 -17.51 5.44
C THR A 204 -2.89 -18.50 6.56
N ASP A 205 -3.80 -18.22 7.49
CA ASP A 205 -4.11 -19.12 8.62
C ASP A 205 -4.92 -20.34 8.20
N TYR A 206 -5.51 -20.28 7.02
CA TYR A 206 -6.34 -21.34 6.45
C TYR A 206 -5.59 -22.20 5.43
N ILE A 207 -4.35 -21.86 5.09
CA ILE A 207 -3.53 -22.59 4.13
C ILE A 207 -2.53 -23.45 4.92
N ALA A 208 -2.76 -24.76 4.93
CA ALA A 208 -1.87 -25.72 5.59
C ALA A 208 -0.65 -26.08 4.72
N ASP A 209 -0.76 -25.92 3.40
CA ASP A 209 0.29 -26.23 2.43
C ASP A 209 1.53 -25.35 2.63
N ASP A 210 2.71 -25.97 2.53
CA ASP A 210 3.97 -25.23 2.59
C ASP A 210 4.15 -24.32 1.36
N ASP A 211 3.58 -24.68 0.21
CA ASP A 211 3.56 -23.83 -0.98
C ASP A 211 2.23 -23.08 -1.16
N LYS A 212 2.15 -21.91 -0.52
CA LYS A 212 0.95 -21.07 -0.57
C LYS A 212 0.66 -20.51 -1.97
N SER A 213 1.68 -20.35 -2.83
CA SER A 213 1.47 -19.88 -4.21
C SER A 213 0.70 -20.90 -5.02
N LEU A 214 1.13 -22.17 -4.97
CA LEU A 214 0.42 -23.26 -5.64
C LEU A 214 -1.01 -23.41 -5.11
N TRP A 215 -1.20 -23.28 -3.79
CA TRP A 215 -2.54 -23.31 -3.21
C TRP A 215 -3.43 -22.19 -3.76
N ILE A 216 -2.93 -20.95 -3.82
CA ILE A 216 -3.68 -19.81 -4.39
C ILE A 216 -4.05 -20.08 -5.85
N GLU A 217 -3.10 -20.56 -6.67
CA GLU A 217 -3.33 -20.89 -8.08
C GLU A 217 -4.45 -21.92 -8.25
N GLN A 218 -4.49 -22.94 -7.41
CA GLN A 218 -5.53 -23.98 -7.43
C GLN A 218 -6.90 -23.49 -6.94
N HIS A 219 -6.95 -22.35 -6.26
CA HIS A 219 -8.18 -21.79 -5.68
C HIS A 219 -8.54 -20.40 -6.25
N LEU A 220 -8.01 -20.04 -7.42
CA LEU A 220 -8.24 -18.72 -8.04
C LEU A 220 -9.72 -18.38 -8.24
N THR A 221 -10.53 -19.33 -8.73
CA THR A 221 -11.96 -19.11 -8.97
C THR A 221 -12.70 -18.68 -7.69
N PRO A 222 -12.72 -19.47 -6.60
CA PRO A 222 -13.42 -19.05 -5.37
C PRO A 222 -12.81 -17.81 -4.72
N LEU A 223 -11.49 -17.58 -4.84
CA LEU A 223 -10.85 -16.35 -4.33
C LEU A 223 -11.30 -15.10 -5.11
N THR A 224 -11.45 -15.20 -6.42
CA THR A 224 -11.87 -14.08 -7.28
C THR A 224 -13.38 -13.87 -7.29
N GLU A 225 -14.17 -14.90 -6.96
CA GLU A 225 -15.63 -14.81 -6.78
C GLU A 225 -16.03 -13.83 -5.65
N ILE A 226 -15.17 -13.61 -4.65
CA ILE A 226 -15.39 -12.60 -3.61
C ILE A 226 -15.49 -11.19 -4.24
N ASN A 227 -14.67 -10.91 -5.25
CA ASN A 227 -14.68 -9.62 -5.96
C ASN A 227 -15.93 -9.48 -6.84
N THR A 228 -16.36 -10.55 -7.52
CA THR A 228 -17.57 -10.52 -8.37
C THR A 228 -18.85 -10.45 -7.55
N SER A 229 -18.91 -11.15 -6.41
CA SER A 229 -20.06 -11.13 -5.49
C SER A 229 -20.35 -9.73 -4.94
N GLY A 230 -19.32 -8.92 -4.70
CA GLY A 230 -19.45 -7.52 -4.30
C GLY A 230 -20.02 -6.62 -5.39
N ILE A 231 -19.68 -6.89 -6.65
CA ILE A 231 -20.20 -6.18 -7.83
C ILE A 231 -21.68 -6.53 -8.05
N VAL A 232 -22.03 -7.82 -7.99
CA VAL A 232 -23.40 -8.30 -8.22
C VAL A 232 -24.36 -7.83 -7.12
N ARG A 233 -23.93 -7.72 -5.86
CA ARG A 233 -24.79 -7.23 -4.77
C ARG A 233 -25.16 -5.74 -4.85
N ASN A 234 -24.34 -4.91 -5.48
CA ASN A 234 -24.61 -3.47 -5.67
C ASN A 234 -25.25 -3.16 -7.02
N SER A 235 -25.34 -4.15 -7.91
CA SER A 235 -26.09 -4.04 -9.13
C SER A 235 -27.48 -4.60 -8.85
N ASN A 236 -28.56 -3.88 -9.13
CA ASN A 236 -29.89 -4.50 -9.28
C ASN A 236 -29.92 -5.39 -10.55
N ILE A 237 -28.91 -6.23 -10.75
CA ILE A 237 -28.90 -7.25 -11.79
C ILE A 237 -29.57 -8.46 -11.13
N LEU A 238 -30.88 -8.50 -11.27
CA LEU A 238 -31.60 -9.76 -11.21
C LEU A 238 -31.05 -10.61 -12.36
N VAL A 239 -30.23 -11.61 -12.02
CA VAL A 239 -29.91 -12.67 -12.96
C VAL A 239 -31.16 -13.56 -13.03
N GLU A 240 -32.13 -13.17 -13.85
CA GLU A 240 -33.05 -14.15 -14.42
C GLU A 240 -32.34 -14.83 -15.60
N GLY A 241 -32.48 -16.15 -15.65
CA GLY A 241 -31.65 -17.06 -16.43
C GLY A 241 -31.47 -16.70 -17.91
N ASP A 242 -30.30 -17.07 -18.41
CA ASP A 242 -29.96 -17.34 -19.82
C ASP A 242 -30.70 -16.51 -20.87
N SER A 243 -30.49 -15.19 -20.88
CA SER A 243 -30.38 -14.42 -22.12
C SER A 243 -30.01 -12.96 -21.85
N VAL A 244 -28.89 -12.50 -22.43
CA VAL A 244 -28.52 -11.08 -22.47
C VAL A 244 -29.19 -10.45 -23.69
N THR A 245 -30.10 -9.50 -23.48
CA THR A 245 -30.46 -8.53 -24.51
C THR A 245 -30.20 -7.11 -24.02
N SER A 246 -29.49 -6.33 -24.84
CA SER A 246 -29.14 -4.94 -24.55
C SER A 246 -30.27 -4.02 -24.97
N THR A 247 -30.80 -3.23 -24.05
CA THR A 247 -31.58 -2.03 -24.41
C THR A 247 -30.91 -0.78 -23.86
N ARG A 248 -30.41 0.04 -24.77
CA ARG A 248 -30.03 1.44 -24.55
C ARG A 248 -31.26 2.21 -24.06
N GLY A 249 -31.20 2.75 -22.85
CA GLY A 249 -32.15 3.74 -22.36
C GLY A 249 -31.68 5.14 -22.74
N ALA A 250 -32.42 5.81 -23.62
CA ALA A 250 -32.22 7.19 -24.00
C ALA A 250 -32.56 8.15 -22.84
N ILE A 251 -31.78 9.22 -22.74
CA ILE A 251 -32.05 10.38 -21.89
C ILE A 251 -33.15 11.20 -22.56
N VAL A 252 -34.20 11.54 -21.81
CA VAL A 252 -35.10 12.65 -22.13
C VAL A 252 -35.09 13.61 -20.93
N GLN A 253 -35.11 14.90 -21.29
CA GLN A 253 -34.80 16.13 -20.54
C GLN A 253 -35.32 16.21 -19.10
#